data_AF-A0A923B975-F1
#
_entry.id   AF-A0A923B975-F1
#
_cell.length_a   1.000
_cell.length_b   1.000
_cell.length_c   1.000
_cell.angle_alpha   90.00
_cell.angle_beta   90.00
_cell.angle_gamma   90.00
#
_symmetry.space_group_name_H-M   'P 1'
#
loop_
_entity.id
_entity.type
_entity.pdbx_description
1 polymer ?
#
loop_
_entity_poly.entity_id
_entity_poly.type
_entity_poly.pdbx_seq_one_letter_code
_entity_poly.pdbx_strand_id
1 'polypeptide(L)'
;MPFWAYMLHCNAGRFYTGHTDDLERRVAQHKAGYFGGFTKRFAPVELAWAQEFGTRDEAKAAELRIKGWSRAKKLALIRGDWDAISRLARKKGSPSTSSGQTVLVVTSQVLAAMRAAAAAAHPHEVCGLLLGEGGVITEARAVRNVHPTPHTYFEIDPQALIDAHRAARSGGPEVLGYYHSHPVGVAVPSTTDHACAAGDGRVWAIIASGIAGHDVRFWRDDDRGFAALSFATIES
;
A
#
# COMPACT_ATOMS: atom_id res chain seq x y z
N MET A 1 19.19 -23.90 11.25
CA MET A 1 18.64 -23.51 12.56
C MET A 1 17.59 -22.44 12.32
N PRO A 2 16.44 -22.49 13.01
CA PRO A 2 15.37 -21.52 12.81
C PRO A 2 15.76 -20.14 13.33
N PHE A 3 15.25 -19.09 12.68
CA PHE A 3 15.36 -17.71 13.15
C PHE A 3 13.99 -17.24 13.63
N TRP A 4 13.97 -16.46 14.70
CA TRP A 4 12.74 -16.04 15.35
C TRP A 4 12.62 -14.53 15.31
N ALA A 5 11.44 -14.01 14.94
CA ALA A 5 11.01 -12.69 15.35
C ALA A 5 10.07 -12.82 16.55
N TYR A 6 10.23 -11.98 17.57
CA TYR A 6 9.44 -12.06 18.79
C TYR A 6 9.05 -10.69 19.33
N MET A 7 8.00 -10.70 20.15
CA MET A 7 7.50 -9.54 20.86
C MET A 7 7.32 -9.85 22.35
N LEU A 8 7.86 -9.00 23.20
CA LEU A 8 7.66 -9.04 24.65
C LEU A 8 6.68 -7.97 25.09
N HIS A 9 5.74 -8.35 25.94
CA HIS A 9 4.91 -7.42 26.68
C HIS A 9 5.65 -7.02 27.97
N CYS A 10 5.89 -5.72 28.12
CA CYS A 10 6.53 -5.11 29.26
C CYS A 10 5.50 -4.31 30.08
N ASN A 11 5.84 -3.99 31.32
CA ASN A 11 5.00 -3.20 32.22
C ASN A 11 4.59 -1.84 31.62
N ALA A 12 3.43 -1.34 32.04
CA ALA A 12 2.69 -0.22 31.44
C ALA A 12 2.27 -0.46 29.97
N GLY A 13 2.22 -1.72 29.55
CA GLY A 13 1.78 -2.12 28.22
C GLY A 13 2.72 -1.71 27.09
N ARG A 14 4.00 -1.56 27.39
CA ARG A 14 5.02 -1.31 26.37
C ARG A 14 5.37 -2.62 25.67
N PHE A 15 5.71 -2.54 24.40
CA PHE A 15 6.12 -3.71 23.61
C PHE A 15 7.57 -3.57 23.20
N TYR A 16 8.35 -4.63 23.41
CA TYR A 16 9.68 -4.79 22.85
C TYR A 16 9.61 -5.78 21.69
N THR A 17 10.28 -5.50 20.59
CA THR A 17 10.35 -6.37 19.40
C THR A 17 11.81 -6.64 19.09
N GLY A 18 12.13 -7.89 18.78
CA GLY A 18 13.49 -8.29 18.39
C GLY A 18 13.49 -9.54 17.53
N HIS A 19 14.67 -9.92 17.04
CA HIS A 19 14.91 -11.22 16.44
C HIS A 19 16.06 -11.95 17.16
N THR A 20 16.11 -13.28 17.03
CA THR A 20 17.15 -14.14 17.62
C THR A 20 17.18 -15.49 16.90
N ASP A 21 18.28 -16.22 17.01
CA ASP A 21 18.40 -17.64 16.63
C ASP A 21 17.97 -18.58 17.77
N ASP A 22 18.09 -18.14 19.02
CA ASP A 22 17.66 -18.86 20.22
C ASP A 22 16.63 -18.03 21.01
N LEU A 23 15.34 -18.38 20.85
CA LEU A 23 14.22 -17.64 21.46
C LEU A 23 14.14 -17.86 22.98
N GLU A 24 14.23 -19.10 23.43
CA GLU A 24 14.07 -19.44 24.85
C GLU A 24 15.14 -18.77 25.70
N ARG A 25 16.40 -18.89 25.28
CA ARG A 25 17.53 -18.24 25.94
C ARG A 25 17.36 -16.73 25.96
N ARG A 26 16.89 -16.13 24.85
CA ARG A 26 16.71 -14.68 24.76
C ARG A 26 15.59 -14.16 25.67
N VAL A 27 14.47 -14.88 25.76
CA VAL A 27 13.38 -14.57 26.69
C VAL A 27 13.84 -14.69 28.14
N ALA A 28 14.58 -15.75 28.49
CA ALA A 28 15.14 -15.93 29.82
C ALA A 28 16.10 -14.78 30.20
N GLN A 29 16.97 -14.36 29.28
CA GLN A 29 17.86 -13.21 29.48
C GLN A 29 17.10 -11.91 29.75
N HIS A 30 15.98 -11.67 29.05
CA HIS A 30 15.12 -10.51 29.30
C HIS A 30 14.43 -10.59 30.67
N LYS A 31 13.91 -11.76 31.06
CA LYS A 31 13.29 -11.98 32.38
C LYS A 31 14.28 -11.78 33.53
N ALA A 32 15.51 -12.25 33.36
CA ALA A 32 16.59 -12.08 34.34
C ALA A 32 17.19 -10.66 34.35
N GLY A 33 16.80 -9.77 33.42
CA GLY A 33 17.38 -8.43 33.30
C GLY A 33 18.85 -8.41 32.92
N TYR A 34 19.35 -9.48 32.29
CA TYR A 34 20.77 -9.78 32.07
C TYR A 34 21.52 -8.68 31.30
N PHE A 35 20.88 -8.05 30.31
CA PHE A 35 21.51 -7.04 29.45
C PHE A 35 21.31 -5.59 29.85
N GLY A 36 20.68 -5.30 30.99
CA GLY A 36 20.29 -3.92 31.31
C GLY A 36 19.39 -3.28 30.23
N GLY A 37 19.09 -1.98 30.35
CA GLY A 37 18.36 -1.24 29.32
C GLY A 37 16.82 -1.38 29.35
N PHE A 38 16.19 -1.28 28.18
CA PHE A 38 14.75 -1.02 28.03
C PHE A 38 13.85 -2.05 28.75
N THR A 39 14.13 -3.33 28.60
CA THR A 39 13.31 -4.41 29.19
C THR A 39 13.50 -4.53 30.71
N LYS A 40 14.69 -4.21 31.23
CA LYS A 40 14.94 -4.10 32.68
C LYS A 40 14.17 -2.91 33.29
N ARG A 41 14.09 -1.79 32.58
CA ARG A 41 13.37 -0.58 33.02
C ARG A 41 11.84 -0.77 33.07
N PHE A 42 11.31 -1.72 32.30
CA PHE A 42 9.87 -1.96 32.19
C PHE A 42 9.48 -3.41 32.55
N ALA A 43 10.19 -4.01 33.50
CA ALA A 43 9.82 -5.32 34.07
C ALA A 43 8.50 -5.25 34.87
N PRO A 44 7.74 -6.35 34.99
CA PRO A 44 8.00 -7.70 34.43
C PRO A 44 7.84 -7.77 32.90
N VAL A 45 8.49 -8.75 32.29
CA VAL A 45 8.45 -9.00 30.83
C VAL A 45 7.96 -10.41 30.52
N GLU A 46 7.03 -10.51 29.59
CA GLU A 46 6.42 -11.78 29.15
C GLU A 46 6.49 -11.91 27.63
N LEU A 47 6.65 -13.13 27.13
CA LEU A 47 6.59 -13.39 25.68
C LEU A 47 5.14 -13.27 25.24
N ALA A 48 4.86 -12.33 24.35
CA ALA A 48 3.52 -12.05 23.88
C ALA A 48 3.26 -12.62 22.47
N TRP A 49 4.29 -12.71 21.64
CA TRP A 49 4.20 -13.27 20.29
C TRP A 49 5.56 -13.73 19.79
N ALA A 50 5.60 -14.79 18.98
CA ALA A 50 6.78 -15.22 18.24
C ALA A 50 6.41 -15.89 16.92
N GLN A 51 7.28 -15.76 15.91
CA GLN A 51 7.16 -16.45 14.63
C GLN A 51 8.52 -16.95 14.16
N GLU A 52 8.53 -18.17 13.62
CA GLU A 52 9.67 -18.84 13.03
C GLU A 52 9.87 -18.45 11.55
N PHE A 53 11.12 -18.29 11.14
CA PHE A 53 11.55 -17.99 9.77
C PHE A 53 12.72 -18.87 9.36
N GLY A 54 12.81 -19.13 8.05
CA GLY A 54 13.88 -19.95 7.47
C GLY A 54 15.23 -19.23 7.47
N THR A 55 15.22 -17.89 7.45
CA THR A 55 16.44 -17.08 7.38
C THR A 55 16.47 -15.93 8.39
N ARG A 56 17.69 -15.48 8.71
CA ARG A 56 17.91 -14.33 9.60
C ARG A 56 17.34 -13.04 9.03
N ASP A 57 17.45 -12.87 7.71
CA ASP A 57 16.98 -11.66 7.02
C ASP A 57 15.46 -11.55 7.04
N GLU A 58 14.74 -12.66 6.87
CA GLU A 58 13.29 -12.71 7.02
C GLU A 58 12.85 -12.35 8.46
N ALA A 59 13.50 -12.92 9.47
CA ALA A 59 13.21 -12.61 10.86
C ALA A 59 13.49 -11.12 11.19
N LYS A 60 14.58 -10.57 10.66
CA LYS A 60 14.93 -9.15 10.80
C LYS A 60 13.95 -8.24 10.06
N ALA A 61 13.51 -8.61 8.86
CA ALA A 61 12.50 -7.88 8.10
C ALA A 61 11.14 -7.86 8.84
N ALA A 62 10.75 -9.00 9.41
CA ALA A 62 9.55 -9.08 10.26
C ALA A 62 9.67 -8.19 11.51
N GLU A 63 10.82 -8.18 12.19
CA GLU A 63 11.08 -7.26 13.31
C GLU A 63 10.88 -5.81 12.89
N LEU A 64 11.55 -5.37 11.82
CA LEU A 64 11.50 -3.98 11.35
C LEU A 64 10.07 -3.56 11.00
N ARG A 65 9.31 -4.45 10.35
CA ARG A 65 7.90 -4.21 10.02
C ARG A 65 7.05 -4.02 11.28
N ILE A 66 7.17 -4.91 12.26
CA ILE A 66 6.35 -4.89 13.49
C ILE A 66 6.78 -3.73 14.42
N LYS A 67 8.06 -3.35 14.43
CA LYS A 67 8.60 -2.29 15.29
C LYS A 67 7.84 -0.98 15.12
N GLY A 68 7.52 -0.62 13.86
CA GLY A 68 6.76 0.58 13.50
C GLY A 68 5.25 0.50 13.73
N TRP A 69 4.70 -0.65 14.12
CA TRP A 69 3.26 -0.80 14.30
C TRP A 69 2.72 -0.07 15.52
N SER A 70 1.49 0.44 15.38
CA SER A 70 0.72 0.98 16.49
C SER A 70 0.48 -0.08 17.57
N ARG A 71 0.25 0.38 18.80
CA ARG A 71 -0.08 -0.51 19.93
C ARG A 71 -1.26 -1.43 19.60
N ALA A 72 -2.29 -0.90 18.93
CA ALA A 72 -3.49 -1.65 18.57
C ALA A 72 -3.17 -2.79 17.59
N LYS A 73 -2.34 -2.56 16.58
CA LYS A 73 -1.90 -3.61 15.65
C LYS A 73 -1.08 -4.70 16.34
N LYS A 74 -0.19 -4.31 17.25
CA LYS A 74 0.61 -5.26 18.05
C LYS A 74 -0.27 -6.15 18.93
N LEU A 75 -1.30 -5.58 19.56
CA LEU A 75 -2.29 -6.34 20.32
C LEU A 75 -3.14 -7.27 19.45
N ALA A 76 -3.52 -6.83 18.25
CA ALA A 76 -4.25 -7.67 17.30
C ALA A 76 -3.38 -8.86 16.82
N LEU A 77 -2.08 -8.63 16.57
CA LEU A 77 -1.11 -9.68 16.26
C LEU A 77 -0.97 -10.73 17.38
N ILE A 78 -0.88 -10.28 18.63
CA ILE A 78 -0.81 -11.18 19.79
C ILE A 78 -2.07 -12.06 19.91
N ARG A 79 -3.23 -11.53 19.53
CA ARG A 79 -4.52 -12.25 19.56
C ARG A 79 -4.72 -13.18 18.35
N GLY A 80 -3.83 -13.14 17.35
CA GLY A 80 -4.06 -13.82 16.07
C GLY A 80 -5.23 -13.24 15.27
N ASP A 81 -5.69 -12.03 15.62
CA ASP A 81 -6.83 -11.36 15.00
C ASP A 81 -6.35 -10.59 13.77
N TRP A 82 -6.09 -11.35 12.70
CA TRP A 82 -5.64 -10.81 11.43
C TRP A 82 -6.62 -9.78 10.85
N ASP A 83 -7.93 -9.97 11.06
CA ASP A 83 -8.97 -9.03 10.64
C ASP A 83 -8.84 -7.67 11.35
N ALA A 84 -8.58 -7.67 12.66
CA ALA A 84 -8.28 -6.44 13.39
C ALA A 84 -6.96 -5.81 12.95
N ILE A 85 -5.92 -6.57 12.63
CA ILE A 85 -4.66 -6.01 12.09
C ILE A 85 -4.94 -5.27 10.79
N SER A 86 -5.70 -5.87 9.87
CA SER A 86 -6.09 -5.25 8.60
C SER A 86 -6.96 -4.01 8.80
N ARG A 87 -7.97 -4.06 9.67
CA ARG A 87 -8.79 -2.87 10.01
C ARG A 87 -7.97 -1.75 10.64
N LEU A 88 -7.02 -2.08 11.51
CA LEU A 88 -6.16 -1.10 12.17
C LEU A 88 -5.02 -0.61 11.26
N ALA A 89 -4.79 -1.27 10.13
CA ALA A 89 -3.93 -0.80 9.05
C ALA A 89 -4.58 0.25 8.18
N ARG A 90 -5.91 0.20 8.04
CA ARG A 90 -6.69 1.28 7.46
C ARG A 90 -6.61 2.52 8.37
N LYS A 91 -6.05 3.62 7.84
CA LYS A 91 -6.07 4.94 8.49
C LYS A 91 -7.53 5.35 8.76
N LYS A 92 -7.77 6.09 9.86
CA LYS A 92 -9.01 6.87 10.07
C LYS A 92 -9.19 7.77 8.83
N GLY A 93 -10.13 7.42 7.97
CA GLY A 93 -10.38 8.12 6.71
C GLY A 93 -10.99 7.25 5.60
N SER A 94 -10.94 5.93 5.70
CA SER A 94 -11.61 5.07 4.70
C SER A 94 -13.01 4.66 5.19
N PRO A 95 -14.08 4.89 4.39
CA PRO A 95 -15.42 4.47 4.75
C PRO A 95 -15.48 2.96 4.97
N SER A 96 -16.24 2.55 5.97
CA SER A 96 -16.55 1.16 6.28
C SER A 96 -17.11 0.46 5.04
N THR A 97 -16.47 -0.63 4.64
CA THR A 97 -17.04 -1.59 3.68
C THR A 97 -18.06 -2.46 4.41
N SER A 98 -19.34 -2.14 4.24
CA SER A 98 -20.44 -3.10 4.34
C SER A 98 -21.38 -2.89 3.16
N SER A 99 -21.39 -3.86 2.24
CA SER A 99 -22.45 -4.13 1.25
C SER A 99 -23.07 -2.94 0.51
N GLY A 100 -22.25 -2.08 -0.08
CA GLY A 100 -22.68 -1.22 -1.19
C GLY A 100 -21.55 -1.22 -2.21
N GLN A 101 -21.80 -1.70 -3.43
CA GLN A 101 -20.90 -1.43 -4.55
C GLN A 101 -20.78 0.09 -4.68
N THR A 102 -19.71 0.68 -4.13
CA THR A 102 -19.39 2.08 -4.38
C THR A 102 -18.88 2.15 -5.81
N VAL A 103 -19.79 2.43 -6.73
CA VAL A 103 -19.47 2.74 -8.12
C VAL A 103 -18.51 3.93 -8.09
N LEU A 104 -17.31 3.76 -8.66
CA LEU A 104 -16.35 4.85 -8.80
C LEU A 104 -16.97 5.90 -9.73
N VAL A 105 -16.92 7.18 -9.37
CA VAL A 105 -17.43 8.24 -10.25
C VAL A 105 -16.25 8.92 -10.92
N VAL A 106 -16.29 9.02 -12.24
CA VAL A 106 -15.27 9.69 -13.06
C VAL A 106 -15.92 10.65 -14.03
N THR A 107 -15.27 11.77 -14.36
CA THR A 107 -15.81 12.68 -15.37
C THR A 107 -15.50 12.21 -16.80
N SER A 108 -16.32 12.61 -17.77
CA SER A 108 -16.05 12.35 -19.19
C SER A 108 -14.72 12.98 -19.64
N GLN A 109 -14.39 14.17 -19.09
CA GLN A 109 -13.10 14.84 -19.33
C GLN A 109 -11.90 14.01 -18.86
N VAL A 110 -12.00 13.31 -17.72
CA VAL A 110 -10.93 12.43 -17.21
C VAL A 110 -10.66 11.28 -18.15
N LEU A 111 -11.72 10.60 -18.63
CA LEU A 111 -11.58 9.52 -19.61
C LEU A 111 -10.95 10.02 -20.91
N ALA A 112 -11.39 11.19 -21.41
CA ALA A 112 -10.83 11.80 -22.61
C ALA A 112 -9.34 12.16 -22.42
N ALA A 113 -8.97 12.76 -21.28
CA ALA A 113 -7.60 13.15 -20.98
C ALA A 113 -6.66 11.93 -20.91
N MET A 114 -7.07 10.85 -20.23
CA MET A 114 -6.26 9.62 -20.16
C MET A 114 -6.07 8.98 -21.53
N ARG A 115 -7.12 8.95 -22.36
CA ARG A 115 -7.05 8.42 -23.73
C ARG A 115 -6.13 9.27 -24.62
N ALA A 116 -6.25 10.59 -24.54
CA ALA A 116 -5.40 11.52 -25.28
C ALA A 116 -3.93 11.39 -24.87
N ALA A 117 -3.66 11.27 -23.56
CA ALA A 117 -2.31 11.07 -23.04
C ALA A 117 -1.71 9.74 -23.52
N ALA A 118 -2.49 8.64 -23.50
CA ALA A 118 -2.04 7.35 -24.00
C ALA A 118 -1.76 7.37 -25.51
N ALA A 119 -2.63 8.01 -26.29
CA ALA A 119 -2.43 8.19 -27.73
C ALA A 119 -1.16 8.99 -28.04
N ALA A 120 -0.92 10.09 -27.30
CA ALA A 120 0.25 10.95 -27.49
C ALA A 120 1.57 10.28 -27.09
N ALA A 121 1.53 9.36 -26.10
CA ALA A 121 2.72 8.64 -25.65
C ALA A 121 3.06 7.42 -26.51
N HIS A 122 2.12 6.90 -27.30
CA HIS A 122 2.36 5.74 -28.16
C HIS A 122 3.56 5.96 -29.10
N PRO A 123 4.51 5.00 -29.22
CA PRO A 123 4.47 3.60 -28.77
C PRO A 123 4.95 3.33 -27.34
N HIS A 124 5.17 4.38 -26.54
CA HIS A 124 5.62 4.28 -25.16
C HIS A 124 4.48 4.31 -24.15
N GLU A 125 4.77 3.91 -22.91
CA GLU A 125 3.82 4.00 -21.79
C GLU A 125 3.73 5.44 -21.28
N VAL A 126 2.51 5.89 -21.00
CA VAL A 126 2.27 7.06 -20.14
C VAL A 126 1.90 6.58 -18.74
N CYS A 127 2.30 7.36 -17.73
CA CYS A 127 1.80 7.21 -16.36
C CYS A 127 1.32 8.56 -15.84
N GLY A 128 0.49 8.55 -14.79
CA GLY A 128 -0.06 9.79 -14.24
C GLY A 128 -0.83 9.60 -12.94
N LEU A 129 -1.29 10.73 -12.41
CA LEU A 129 -2.06 10.81 -11.18
C LEU A 129 -3.54 10.96 -11.50
N LEU A 130 -4.38 10.30 -10.70
CA LEU A 130 -5.82 10.52 -10.65
C LEU A 130 -6.13 11.42 -9.45
N LEU A 131 -6.67 12.59 -9.74
CA LEU A 131 -6.96 13.64 -8.76
C LEU A 131 -8.47 13.89 -8.66
N GLY A 132 -8.93 14.24 -7.48
CA GLY A 132 -10.35 14.53 -7.28
C GLY A 132 -10.73 14.82 -5.84
N GLU A 133 -12.02 14.73 -5.52
CA GLU A 133 -12.55 15.04 -4.19
C GLU A 133 -13.72 14.10 -3.85
N GLY A 134 -13.84 13.69 -2.59
CA GLY A 134 -14.97 12.89 -2.13
C GLY A 134 -15.11 11.52 -2.80
N GLY A 135 -14.02 10.99 -3.37
CA GLY A 135 -14.02 9.73 -4.13
C GLY A 135 -14.48 9.85 -5.58
N VAL A 136 -14.71 11.08 -6.07
CA VAL A 136 -14.96 11.38 -7.49
C VAL A 136 -13.66 11.80 -8.15
N ILE A 137 -13.27 11.13 -9.24
CA ILE A 137 -12.09 11.52 -10.03
C ILE A 137 -12.50 12.58 -11.05
N THR A 138 -11.91 13.75 -10.94
CA THR A 138 -12.24 14.92 -11.76
C THR A 138 -11.07 15.39 -12.63
N GLU A 139 -9.84 14.94 -12.35
CA GLU A 139 -8.68 15.27 -13.16
C GLU A 139 -7.73 14.06 -13.31
N ALA A 140 -7.24 13.84 -14.53
CA ALA A 140 -6.14 12.92 -14.82
C ALA A 140 -4.93 13.73 -15.29
N ARG A 141 -3.84 13.67 -14.52
CA ARG A 141 -2.62 14.45 -14.79
C ARG A 141 -1.49 13.52 -15.20
N ALA A 142 -1.05 13.63 -16.45
CA ALA A 142 0.11 12.92 -16.93
C ALA A 142 1.36 13.38 -16.17
N VAL A 143 2.19 12.43 -15.74
CA VAL A 143 3.45 12.70 -15.07
C VAL A 143 4.59 12.01 -15.81
N ARG A 144 5.81 12.49 -15.58
CA ARG A 144 6.98 11.88 -16.19
C ARG A 144 7.17 10.47 -15.63
N ASN A 145 7.31 9.49 -16.53
CA ASN A 145 7.83 8.17 -16.17
C ASN A 145 9.35 8.32 -15.94
N VAL A 146 9.79 8.18 -14.69
CA VAL A 146 11.20 8.33 -14.31
C VAL A 146 11.96 7.00 -14.28
N HIS A 147 11.31 5.88 -14.60
CA HIS A 147 11.93 4.58 -14.56
C HIS A 147 13.11 4.48 -15.55
N PRO A 148 14.25 3.85 -15.20
CA PRO A 148 15.41 3.71 -16.09
C PRO A 148 15.13 2.97 -17.40
N THR A 149 14.12 2.09 -17.40
CA THR A 149 13.61 1.37 -18.58
C THR A 149 12.13 1.70 -18.80
N PRO A 150 11.80 2.90 -19.30
CA PRO A 150 10.43 3.43 -19.34
C PRO A 150 9.54 2.78 -20.43
N HIS A 151 10.12 1.88 -21.22
CA HIS A 151 9.41 1.14 -22.27
C HIS A 151 8.70 -0.11 -21.75
N THR A 152 9.03 -0.57 -20.54
CA THR A 152 8.52 -1.83 -19.96
C THR A 152 8.12 -1.72 -18.48
N TYR A 153 8.38 -0.57 -17.86
CA TYR A 153 8.07 -0.29 -16.46
C TYR A 153 7.73 1.18 -16.32
N PHE A 154 6.90 1.50 -15.33
CA PHE A 154 6.64 2.88 -14.96
C PHE A 154 7.02 3.16 -13.52
N GLU A 155 7.59 4.35 -13.30
CA GLU A 155 7.81 4.92 -11.98
C GLU A 155 7.31 6.36 -12.04
N ILE A 156 6.33 6.68 -11.20
CA ILE A 156 5.78 8.03 -11.11
C ILE A 156 6.83 8.92 -10.46
N ASP A 157 7.09 10.08 -11.08
CA ASP A 157 7.98 11.09 -10.52
C ASP A 157 7.63 11.42 -9.05
N PRO A 158 8.52 11.11 -8.08
CA PRO A 158 8.28 11.41 -6.67
C PRO A 158 8.02 12.89 -6.41
N GLN A 159 8.58 13.78 -7.21
CA GLN A 159 8.35 15.22 -7.09
C GLN A 159 6.90 15.58 -7.45
N ALA A 160 6.35 14.99 -8.50
CA ALA A 160 4.94 15.18 -8.87
C ALA A 160 3.98 14.68 -7.78
N LEU A 161 4.30 13.56 -7.11
CA LEU A 161 3.55 13.06 -5.95
C LEU A 161 3.63 14.01 -4.75
N ILE A 162 4.81 14.52 -4.44
CA ILE A 162 5.03 15.48 -3.35
C ILE A 162 4.23 16.76 -3.61
N ASP A 163 4.26 17.27 -4.83
CA ASP A 163 3.58 18.51 -5.19
C ASP A 163 2.05 18.33 -5.20
N ALA A 164 1.55 17.20 -5.70
CA ALA A 164 0.13 16.87 -5.63
C ALA A 164 -0.36 16.73 -4.17
N HIS A 165 0.42 16.06 -3.32
CA HIS A 165 0.11 15.96 -1.89
C HIS A 165 0.20 17.31 -1.16
N ARG A 166 1.11 18.20 -1.56
CA ARG A 166 1.18 19.57 -1.02
C ARG A 166 -0.04 20.38 -1.45
N ALA A 167 -0.43 20.30 -2.72
CA ALA A 167 -1.61 20.98 -3.24
C ALA A 167 -2.88 20.55 -2.49
N ALA A 168 -3.06 19.24 -2.27
CA ALA A 168 -4.20 18.71 -1.51
C ALA A 168 -4.28 19.30 -0.08
N ARG A 169 -3.15 19.44 0.61
CA ARG A 169 -3.11 20.07 1.95
C ARG A 169 -3.47 21.55 1.95
N SER A 170 -3.30 22.22 0.82
CA SER A 170 -3.65 23.63 0.62
C SER A 170 -5.08 23.82 0.08
N GLY A 171 -5.91 22.77 0.08
CA GLY A 171 -7.30 22.81 -0.42
C GLY A 171 -7.44 22.48 -1.90
N GLY A 172 -6.38 21.99 -2.56
CA GLY A 172 -6.45 21.44 -3.92
C GLY A 172 -7.01 20.00 -3.96
N PRO A 173 -7.12 19.39 -5.15
CA PRO A 173 -7.67 18.05 -5.29
C PRO A 173 -6.79 16.99 -4.63
N GLU A 174 -7.43 15.96 -4.06
CA GLU A 174 -6.79 14.81 -3.44
C GLU A 174 -6.22 13.84 -4.48
N VAL A 175 -5.13 13.16 -4.13
CA VAL A 175 -4.60 12.06 -4.94
C VAL A 175 -5.40 10.79 -4.63
N LEU A 176 -6.32 10.44 -5.52
CA LEU A 176 -7.20 9.27 -5.38
C LEU A 176 -6.58 8.00 -5.97
N GLY A 177 -5.61 8.15 -6.87
CA GLY A 177 -5.04 7.02 -7.57
C GLY A 177 -3.98 7.35 -8.59
N TYR A 178 -3.66 6.34 -9.39
CA TYR A 178 -2.65 6.37 -10.43
C TYR A 178 -3.23 5.80 -11.72
N TYR A 179 -2.67 6.17 -12.86
CA TYR A 179 -3.00 5.54 -14.12
C TYR A 179 -1.76 5.27 -14.95
N HIS A 180 -1.84 4.26 -15.81
CA HIS A 180 -0.84 3.99 -16.82
C HIS A 180 -1.45 3.37 -18.07
N SER A 181 -0.70 3.39 -19.17
CA SER A 181 -1.14 2.81 -20.44
C SER A 181 -0.31 1.59 -20.84
N HIS A 182 -0.97 0.53 -21.28
CA HIS A 182 -0.37 -0.55 -22.05
C HIS A 182 -0.38 -0.17 -23.55
N PRO A 183 0.79 0.03 -24.19
CA PRO A 183 0.87 0.47 -25.59
C PRO A 183 0.39 -0.62 -26.55
N VAL A 184 0.55 -1.88 -26.14
CA VAL A 184 0.09 -3.09 -26.81
C VAL A 184 -0.49 -4.01 -25.73
N GLY A 185 -1.73 -4.45 -25.88
CA GLY A 185 -2.33 -5.42 -24.96
C GLY A 185 -3.75 -5.08 -24.52
N VAL A 186 -4.09 -5.48 -23.28
CA VAL A 186 -5.42 -5.34 -22.68
C VAL A 186 -5.38 -4.46 -21.42
N ALA A 187 -6.52 -3.87 -21.05
CA ALA A 187 -6.66 -3.00 -19.90
C ALA A 187 -6.79 -3.79 -18.57
N VAL A 188 -5.90 -4.77 -18.36
CA VAL A 188 -5.88 -5.67 -17.20
C VAL A 188 -4.48 -5.61 -16.57
N PRO A 189 -4.36 -5.62 -15.23
CA PRO A 189 -3.07 -5.60 -14.56
C PRO A 189 -2.18 -6.75 -15.00
N SER A 190 -0.94 -6.43 -15.35
CA SER A 190 0.13 -7.36 -15.65
C SER A 190 0.82 -7.86 -14.38
N THR A 191 1.66 -8.89 -14.50
CA THR A 191 2.52 -9.36 -13.39
C THR A 191 3.39 -8.24 -12.81
N THR A 192 3.87 -7.32 -13.65
CA THR A 192 4.66 -6.16 -13.22
C THR A 192 3.82 -5.20 -12.40
N ASP A 193 2.57 -4.92 -12.83
CA ASP A 193 1.66 -4.05 -12.07
C ASP A 193 1.40 -4.61 -10.68
N HIS A 194 1.18 -5.92 -10.57
CA HIS A 194 1.00 -6.60 -9.29
C HIS A 194 2.25 -6.51 -8.39
N ALA A 195 3.46 -6.47 -8.95
CA ALA A 195 4.69 -6.32 -8.19
C ALA A 195 4.93 -4.87 -7.73
N CYS A 196 4.42 -3.89 -8.49
CA CYS A 196 4.50 -2.46 -8.15
C CYS A 196 3.37 -1.99 -7.22
N ALA A 197 2.31 -2.77 -7.09
CA ALA A 197 1.18 -2.51 -6.20
C ALA A 197 1.63 -2.41 -4.73
N ALA A 198 1.21 -1.35 -4.05
CA ALA A 198 1.60 -1.07 -2.68
C ALA A 198 0.58 -1.63 -1.66
N GLY A 199 -0.57 -2.12 -2.12
CA GLY A 199 -1.69 -2.51 -1.28
C GLY A 199 -2.30 -1.32 -0.52
N ASP A 200 -2.22 -0.11 -1.08
CA ASP A 200 -2.55 1.13 -0.36
C ASP A 200 -4.02 1.54 -0.46
N GLY A 201 -4.85 0.74 -1.15
CA GLY A 201 -6.28 0.98 -1.34
C GLY A 201 -6.61 1.96 -2.46
N ARG A 202 -5.61 2.47 -3.19
CA ARG A 202 -5.82 3.48 -4.23
C ARG A 202 -6.42 2.90 -5.51
N VAL A 203 -7.00 3.80 -6.29
CA VAL A 203 -7.52 3.47 -7.61
C VAL A 203 -6.37 3.40 -8.61
N TRP A 204 -6.40 2.37 -9.44
CA TRP A 204 -5.49 2.18 -10.56
C TRP A 204 -6.29 2.15 -11.85
N ALA A 205 -6.00 3.04 -12.79
CA ALA A 205 -6.61 3.03 -14.11
C ALA A 205 -5.61 2.52 -15.15
N ILE A 206 -6.02 1.52 -15.94
CA ILE A 206 -5.22 0.96 -17.01
C ILE A 206 -5.88 1.29 -18.33
N ILE A 207 -5.10 1.93 -19.21
CA ILE A 207 -5.52 2.27 -20.56
C ILE A 207 -4.86 1.30 -21.53
N ALA A 208 -5.62 0.61 -22.37
CA ALA A 208 -5.03 -0.24 -23.41
C ALA A 208 -5.44 0.22 -24.79
N SER A 209 -4.48 0.37 -25.69
CA SER A 209 -4.73 0.72 -27.09
C SER A 209 -5.16 -0.52 -27.88
N GLY A 210 -6.45 -0.62 -28.21
CA GLY A 210 -7.02 -1.73 -28.98
C GLY A 210 -7.56 -1.31 -30.35
N ILE A 211 -7.97 -2.30 -31.15
CA ILE A 211 -8.49 -2.12 -32.53
C ILE A 211 -9.78 -1.28 -32.56
N ALA A 212 -10.53 -1.23 -31.45
CA ALA A 212 -11.77 -0.44 -31.30
C ALA A 212 -11.56 0.92 -30.59
N GLY A 213 -10.29 1.34 -30.40
CA GLY A 213 -9.91 2.51 -29.59
C GLY A 213 -9.28 2.11 -28.25
N HIS A 214 -8.98 3.10 -27.42
CA HIS A 214 -8.42 2.85 -26.09
C HIS A 214 -9.48 2.27 -25.14
N ASP A 215 -9.27 1.14 -24.48
CA ASP A 215 -10.13 0.68 -23.37
C ASP A 215 -9.59 1.26 -22.06
N VAL A 216 -10.45 1.68 -21.13
CA VAL A 216 -10.05 2.22 -19.82
C VAL A 216 -10.76 1.40 -18.74
N ARG A 217 -9.98 0.75 -17.88
CA ARG A 217 -10.50 -0.03 -16.75
C ARG A 217 -9.89 0.44 -15.45
N PHE A 218 -10.70 0.36 -14.39
CA PHE A 218 -10.30 0.78 -13.06
C PHE A 218 -10.22 -0.42 -12.13
N TRP A 219 -9.25 -0.37 -11.24
CA TRP A 219 -8.92 -1.39 -10.28
C TRP A 219 -8.68 -0.74 -8.92
N ARG A 220 -8.89 -1.48 -7.85
CA ARG A 220 -8.48 -1.09 -6.50
C ARG A 220 -7.29 -1.96 -6.11
N ASP A 221 -6.20 -1.31 -5.73
CA ASP A 221 -5.05 -1.98 -5.15
C ASP A 221 -5.37 -2.34 -3.69
N ASP A 222 -5.82 -3.56 -3.44
CA ASP A 222 -6.16 -4.06 -2.12
C ASP A 222 -5.12 -5.06 -1.57
N ASP A 223 -5.28 -5.47 -0.32
CA ASP A 223 -4.36 -6.39 0.36
C ASP A 223 -4.26 -7.80 -0.30
N ARG A 224 -5.15 -8.11 -1.25
CA ARG A 224 -5.20 -9.36 -2.04
C ARG A 224 -4.80 -9.14 -3.51
N GLY A 225 -4.49 -7.90 -3.91
CA GLY A 225 -4.13 -7.50 -5.27
C GLY A 225 -5.18 -6.59 -5.92
N PHE A 226 -5.26 -6.63 -7.25
CA PHE A 226 -6.18 -5.77 -7.99
C PHE A 226 -7.62 -6.30 -8.02
N ALA A 227 -8.54 -5.58 -7.38
CA ALA A 227 -9.97 -5.81 -7.49
C ALA A 227 -10.59 -4.90 -8.56
N ALA A 228 -11.30 -5.46 -9.54
CA ALA A 228 -11.95 -4.67 -10.59
C ALA A 228 -13.02 -3.73 -10.00
N LEU A 229 -13.04 -2.48 -10.46
CA LEU A 229 -14.03 -1.47 -10.07
C LEU A 229 -14.99 -1.19 -11.22
N SER A 230 -16.28 -1.22 -10.92
CA SER A 230 -17.29 -0.58 -11.77
C SER A 230 -17.23 0.93 -11.58
N PHE A 231 -17.44 1.69 -12.66
CA PHE A 231 -17.47 3.14 -12.62
C PHE A 231 -18.70 3.70 -13.34
N ALA A 232 -19.12 4.89 -12.95
CA ALA A 232 -20.11 5.71 -13.62
C ALA A 232 -19.43 6.98 -14.14
N THR A 233 -19.80 7.37 -15.36
CA THR A 233 -19.34 8.60 -15.97
C THR A 233 -20.33 9.72 -15.71
N ILE A 234 -19.84 10.88 -15.27
CA ILE A 234 -20.62 12.12 -15.21
C ILE A 234 -20.08 13.11 -16.24
N GLU A 235 -20.97 13.93 -16.79
CA GLU A 235 -20.58 15.00 -17.71
C GLU A 235 -20.02 16.19 -16.94
N SER A 236 -18.92 16.75 -17.43
CA SER A 236 -18.25 17.95 -16.90
C SER A 236 -17.72 18.82 -18.03
#